data_AF-D5BJJ4-F1
#
_entry.id   AF-D5BJJ4-F1
#
_cell.length_a   1.000
_cell.length_b   1.000
_cell.length_c   1.000
_cell.angle_alpha   90.00
_cell.angle_beta   90.00
_cell.angle_gamma   90.00
#
_symmetry.space_group_name_H-M   'P 1'
#
loop_
_entity.id
_entity.type
_entity.pdbx_description
1 polymer ?
#
loop_
_entity_poly.entity_id
_entity_poly.type
_entity_poly.pdbx_seq_one_letter_code
_entity_poly.pdbx_strand_id
1 'polypeptide(L)' 'MENQNLTWNDFTKVEMRVGTIISAEDFKKVKKPAYQMIIDFGAFGTR' A
#
# COMPACT_ATOMS: atom_id res chain seq x y z
N MET A 1 28.54 6.54 10.11
CA MET A 1 27.18 6.27 9.61
C MET A 1 26.75 4.98 10.27
N GLU A 2 25.76 5.02 11.16
CA GLU A 2 25.23 3.80 11.78
C GLU A 2 24.51 2.97 10.73
N ASN A 3 24.85 1.68 10.63
CA ASN A 3 24.06 0.72 9.87
C ASN A 3 22.75 0.47 10.64
N GLN A 4 21.70 1.20 10.27
CA GLN A 4 20.33 0.96 10.71
C GLN A 4 19.78 -0.28 9.98
N ASN A 5 20.32 -1.45 10.35
CA ASN A 5 19.88 -2.70 9.77
C ASN A 5 18.52 -3.08 10.38
N LEU A 6 17.49 -3.20 9.52
CA LEU A 6 16.21 -3.81 9.88
C LEU A 6 16.44 -5.26 10.32
N THR A 7 15.87 -5.65 11.46
CA THR A 7 15.87 -7.05 11.86
C THR A 7 14.73 -7.81 11.17
N TRP A 8 14.83 -9.15 11.12
CA TRP A 8 13.72 -9.99 10.66
C TRP A 8 12.44 -9.79 11.49
N ASN A 9 12.59 -9.56 12.80
CA ASN A 9 11.46 -9.26 13.68
C ASN A 9 10.80 -7.93 13.34
N ASP A 10 11.54 -6.97 12.77
CA ASP A 10 10.94 -5.71 12.32
C ASP A 10 10.18 -5.88 11.00
N PHE A 11 10.69 -6.72 10.10
CA PHE A 11 10.00 -7.06 8.86
C PHE A 11 8.66 -7.77 9.12
N THR A 12 8.64 -8.75 10.03
CA THR A 12 7.44 -9.55 10.32
C THR A 12 6.31 -8.78 11.02
N LYS A 13 6.57 -7.57 11.55
CA LYS A 13 5.53 -6.68 12.08
C LYS A 13 4.66 -6.06 10.98
N VAL A 14 5.11 -6.06 9.73
CA VAL A 14 4.38 -5.48 8.60
C VAL A 14 3.51 -6.54 7.95
N GLU A 15 2.21 -6.33 7.93
CA GLU A 15 1.28 -7.21 7.23
C GLU A 15 1.10 -6.76 5.78
N MET A 16 1.73 -7.47 4.85
CA MET A 16 1.56 -7.25 3.41
C MET A 16 0.42 -8.12 2.88
N ARG A 17 -0.46 -7.53 2.07
CA ARG A 17 -1.59 -8.23 1.45
C ARG A 17 -1.63 -7.98 -0.05
N VAL A 18 -2.23 -8.94 -0.76
CA VAL A 18 -2.55 -8.84 -2.18
C VAL A 18 -4.04 -8.50 -2.32
N GLY A 19 -4.36 -7.63 -3.26
CA GLY A 19 -5.73 -7.27 -3.59
C GLY A 19 -5.89 -6.96 -5.07
N THR A 20 -7.14 -6.89 -5.52
CA THR A 20 -7.51 -6.59 -6.91
C THR A 20 -7.99 -5.15 -6.99
N ILE A 21 -7.43 -4.36 -7.91
CA ILE A 21 -7.91 -3.00 -8.18
C ILE A 21 -9.28 -3.11 -8.84
N ILE A 22 -10.30 -2.52 -8.23
CA ILE A 22 -11.68 -2.50 -8.75
C ILE A 22 -12.09 -1.12 -9.28
N SER A 23 -11.36 -0.05 -8.92
CA SER A 23 -11.50 1.28 -9.50
C SER A 23 -10.17 2.04 -9.46
N ALA A 24 -9.92 2.88 -10.46
CA ALA A 24 -8.77 3.77 -10.54
C ALA A 24 -9.13 5.05 -11.30
N GLU A 25 -8.90 6.21 -10.69
CA GLU A 25 -9.19 7.53 -11.26
C GLU A 25 -8.00 8.48 -11.10
N ASP A 26 -7.86 9.42 -12.04
CA ASP A 26 -6.82 10.46 -11.98
C ASP A 26 -6.95 11.30 -10.71
N PHE A 27 -5.89 11.37 -9.91
CA PHE A 27 -5.89 12.20 -8.71
C PHE A 27 -5.46 13.63 -9.03
N LYS A 28 -6.35 14.42 -9.62
CA LYS A 28 -6.06 15.79 -10.09
C LYS A 28 -5.74 16.80 -8.97
N LYS A 29 -6.00 16.46 -7.71
CA LYS A 29 -5.82 17.36 -6.56
C LYS A 29 -4.42 17.29 -5.92
N VAL A 30 -3.54 16.42 -6.40
CA VAL A 30 -2.19 16.26 -5.83
C VAL A 30 -1.10 16.90 -6.70
N LYS A 31 -0.02 17.34 -6.04
CA LYS A 31 1.13 18.02 -6.69
C LYS A 31 1.92 17.10 -7.63
N LYS A 32 1.99 15.80 -7.32
CA LYS A 32 2.64 14.80 -8.16
C LYS A 32 1.57 13.92 -8.80
N PRO A 33 1.67 13.60 -10.10
CA PRO A 33 0.70 12.72 -10.76
C PRO A 33 0.53 11.39 -10.01
N ALA A 34 -0.70 11.03 -9.70
CA ALA A 34 -1.06 9.79 -9.03
C ALA A 34 -2.48 9.38 -9.40
N TYR A 35 -2.82 8.11 -9.13
CA TYR A 35 -4.18 7.60 -9.19
C TYR A 35 -4.76 7.47 -7.78
N GLN A 36 -6.03 7.79 -7.64
CA GLN A 36 -6.83 7.36 -6.50
C GLN A 36 -7.46 6.01 -6.88
N MET A 37 -7.18 4.97 -6.10
CA MET A 37 -7.60 3.60 -6.40
C MET A 37 -8.45 3.04 -5.27
N ILE A 38 -9.35 2.13 -5.63
CA ILE A 38 -10.08 1.27 -4.69
C ILE A 38 -9.64 -0.16 -4.98
N ILE A 39 -9.18 -0.85 -3.94
CA ILE A 39 -8.63 -2.21 -3.98
C ILE A 39 -9.48 -3.13 -3.11
N ASP A 40 -9.90 -4.25 -3.67
CA ASP A 40 -10.54 -5.33 -2.95
C ASP A 40 -9.50 -6.33 -2.41
N PHE A 41 -9.46 -6.49 -1.09
CA PHE A 41 -8.60 -7.46 -0.40
C PHE A 41 -9.37 -8.73 0.01
N GLY A 42 -10.52 -9.02 -0.61
CA GLY A 42 -11.33 -10.20 -0.36
C GLY A 42 -11.95 -10.19 1.03
N ALA A 43 -11.66 -11.20 1.85
CA ALA A 43 -12.20 -11.32 3.22
C ALA A 43 -11.81 -10.13 4.13
N PHE A 44 -10.81 -9.36 3.73
CA PHE A 44 -10.34 -8.18 4.47
C PHE A 44 -11.02 -6.87 4.04
N GLY A 45 -11.94 -6.93 3.08
CA GLY A 45 -12.73 -5.81 2.61
C GLY A 45 -12.01 -4.95 1.57
N THR A 46 -12.68 -3.84 1.24
CA THR A 46 -12.29 -2.93 0.16
C THR A 46 -11.74 -1.63 0.73
N ARG A 47 -10.62 -1.13 0.19
CA ARG A 47 -9.92 0.09 0.66
C ARG A 47 -9.48 1.00 -0.45
#